data_AF-A0A7W1EN93-F1
#
_entry.id   AF-A0A7W1EN93-F1
#
_cell.length_a   1.000
_cell.length_b   1.000
_cell.length_c   1.000
_cell.angle_alpha   90.00
_cell.angle_beta   90.00
_cell.angle_gamma   90.00
#
_symmetry.space_group_name_H-M   'P 1'
#
loop_
_entity.id
_entity.type
_entity.pdbx_description
1 polymer ?
#
loop_
_entity_poly.entity_id
_entity_poly.type
_entity_poly.pdbx_seq_one_letter_code
_entity_poly.pdbx_strand_id
1 'polypeptide(L)'
;MKRNGSRLWHGMLAMVVLGVALVAVAPLRAALVQQGDNPLRGRQLYVNPNSNARRQADEWQRSRADDAELMRRMAAQPVATWMGDWNRDPRRDIDNTI
;
A
#
# COMPACT_ATOMS: atom_id res chain seq x y z
N MET A 1 46.16 1.95 57.56
CA MET A 1 45.11 0.95 57.22
C MET A 1 44.01 1.65 56.42
N LYS A 2 43.63 1.08 55.26
CA LYS A 2 42.28 1.04 54.63
C LYS A 2 41.37 2.30 54.82
N ARG A 3 40.79 2.94 53.79
CA ARG A 3 40.23 2.43 52.51
C ARG A 3 39.56 3.61 51.76
N ASN A 4 39.30 3.39 50.45
CA ASN A 4 38.26 3.97 49.58
C ASN A 4 38.64 5.21 48.73
N GLY A 5 38.50 5.22 47.40
CA GLY A 5 37.78 4.31 46.50
C GLY A 5 36.80 5.08 45.62
N SER A 6 37.18 5.30 44.36
CA SER A 6 36.29 5.28 43.18
C SER A 6 34.93 5.99 43.30
N ARG A 7 34.93 7.32 43.43
CA ARG A 7 33.70 8.14 43.43
C ARG A 7 33.53 9.08 42.25
N LEU A 8 34.34 8.95 41.19
CA LEU A 8 34.31 9.87 40.03
C LEU A 8 33.92 9.21 38.70
N TRP A 9 33.50 7.94 38.69
CA TRP A 9 33.23 7.17 37.46
C TRP A 9 31.76 6.78 37.23
N HIS A 10 30.81 7.30 38.01
CA HIS A 10 29.38 6.97 37.85
C HIS A 10 28.49 8.17 37.51
N GLY A 11 29.01 9.41 37.60
CA GLY A 11 28.23 10.61 37.25
C GLY A 11 27.99 10.79 35.75
N MET A 12 28.88 10.25 34.91
CA MET A 12 28.83 10.47 33.45
C MET A 12 27.94 9.46 32.70
N LEU A 13 27.53 8.37 33.36
CA LEU A 13 26.69 7.32 32.75
C LEU A 13 25.19 7.54 33.03
N ALA A 14 24.85 8.23 34.12
CA ALA A 14 23.46 8.58 34.43
C ALA A 14 22.89 9.69 33.53
N MET A 15 23.74 10.48 32.86
CA MET A 15 23.30 11.59 31.99
C MET A 15 23.08 11.19 30.52
N VAL A 16 23.41 9.95 30.13
CA VAL A 16 23.19 9.46 28.76
C VAL A 16 21.88 8.66 28.64
N VAL A 17 21.43 8.02 29.72
CA VAL A 17 20.20 7.21 29.71
C VAL A 17 18.93 8.07 29.72
N LEU A 18 18.96 9.29 30.26
CA LEU A 18 17.78 10.17 30.31
C LEU A 18 17.53 10.96 29.01
N GLY A 19 18.50 11.05 28.11
CA GLY A 19 18.39 11.81 26.85
C GLY A 19 17.72 11.05 25.69
N VAL A 20 17.55 9.73 25.80
CA VAL A 20 17.05 8.89 24.69
C VAL A 20 15.52 8.71 24.74
N ALA A 21 14.87 8.91 25.90
CA ALA A 21 13.44 8.64 26.05
C ALA A 21 12.51 9.73 25.48
N LEU A 22 13.02 10.93 25.11
CA LEU A 22 12.17 12.05 24.67
C LEU A 22 12.07 12.26 23.14
N VAL A 23 12.83 11.51 22.32
CA VAL A 23 12.89 11.76 20.85
C VAL A 23 12.06 10.79 20.01
N ALA A 24 11.55 9.70 20.58
CA ALA A 24 10.92 8.62 19.80
C ALA A 24 9.41 8.77 19.51
N VAL A 25 8.74 9.85 19.93
CA VAL A 25 7.29 10.01 19.69
C VAL A 25 6.98 10.65 18.33
N ALA A 26 7.89 11.45 17.77
CA ALA A 26 7.70 12.14 16.50
C ALA A 26 7.61 11.22 15.25
N PRO A 27 8.45 10.17 15.08
CA PRO A 27 8.35 9.32 13.89
C PRO A 27 7.06 8.50 13.85
N LEU A 28 6.44 8.22 15.01
CA LEU A 28 5.18 7.49 15.09
C LEU A 28 4.01 8.29 14.49
N ARG A 29 3.99 9.61 14.66
CA ARG A 29 2.95 10.48 14.09
C ARG A 29 3.06 10.58 12.57
N ALA A 30 4.27 10.65 12.02
CA ALA A 30 4.49 10.69 10.56
C ALA A 30 4.07 9.38 9.88
N ALA A 31 4.29 8.23 10.51
CA ALA A 31 3.82 6.94 10.02
C ALA A 31 2.28 6.81 10.06
N LEU A 32 1.61 7.43 11.04
CA LEU A 32 0.15 7.47 11.12
C LEU A 32 -0.46 8.44 10.09
N VAL A 33 0.21 9.55 9.75
CA VAL A 33 -0.24 10.51 8.72
C VAL A 33 -0.10 9.96 7.30
N GLN A 34 0.72 8.91 7.08
CA GLN A 34 0.77 8.19 5.80
C GLN A 34 -0.49 7.36 5.51
N GLN A 35 -1.38 7.20 6.50
CA GLN A 35 -2.79 6.85 6.29
C GLN A 35 -3.54 8.14 5.93
N GLY A 36 -3.19 8.79 4.82
CA GLY A 36 -3.86 10.01 4.40
C GLY A 36 -5.36 9.75 4.24
N ASP A 37 -6.18 10.74 4.60
CA ASP A 37 -7.65 10.72 4.65
C ASP A 37 -8.38 10.14 3.40
N ASN A 38 -7.65 9.86 2.31
CA ASN A 38 -8.14 9.17 1.13
C ASN A 38 -7.06 8.22 0.54
N PRO A 39 -7.23 6.89 0.58
CA PRO A 39 -6.27 5.91 0.06
C PRO A 39 -6.12 5.94 -1.47
N LEU A 40 -7.00 6.65 -2.19
CA LEU A 40 -6.97 6.77 -3.66
C LEU A 40 -6.24 8.02 -4.14
N ARG A 41 -5.93 8.97 -3.24
CA ARG A 41 -5.39 10.29 -3.63
C ARG A 41 -4.03 10.13 -4.32
N GLY A 42 -3.96 10.55 -5.59
CA GLY A 42 -2.73 10.52 -6.38
C GLY A 42 -2.26 9.12 -6.78
N ARG A 43 -3.09 8.08 -6.61
CA ARG A 43 -2.76 6.70 -6.97
C ARG A 43 -3.40 6.34 -8.32
N GLN A 44 -2.67 5.58 -9.13
CA GLN A 44 -3.26 4.92 -10.28
C GLN A 44 -3.99 3.66 -9.81
N LEU A 45 -5.24 3.50 -10.23
CA LEU A 45 -6.02 2.31 -9.92
C LEU A 45 -5.69 1.20 -10.90
N TYR A 46 -5.81 -0.05 -10.44
CA TYR A 46 -5.60 -1.21 -11.28
C TYR A 46 -6.65 -1.28 -12.40
N VAL A 47 -6.17 -1.53 -13.62
CA VAL A 47 -7.01 -1.78 -14.80
C VAL A 47 -6.84 -3.25 -15.16
N ASN A 48 -7.94 -4.01 -15.13
CA ASN A 48 -7.89 -5.44 -15.45
C ASN A 48 -7.62 -5.63 -16.96
N PRO A 49 -6.44 -6.18 -17.34
CA PRO A 49 -6.09 -6.37 -18.75
C PRO A 49 -6.99 -7.41 -19.43
N ASN A 50 -7.65 -8.27 -18.65
CA ASN A 50 -8.51 -9.34 -19.12
C ASN A 50 -10.00 -9.04 -18.86
N SER A 51 -10.39 -7.77 -18.77
CA SER A 51 -11.80 -7.37 -18.53
C SER A 51 -12.76 -7.85 -19.63
N ASN A 52 -14.05 -7.97 -19.31
CA ASN A 52 -15.09 -8.33 -20.30
C ASN A 52 -15.10 -7.33 -21.48
N ALA A 53 -14.93 -6.04 -21.19
CA ALA A 53 -14.86 -5.01 -22.22
C ALA A 53 -13.66 -5.20 -23.15
N ARG A 54 -12.49 -5.58 -22.61
CA ARG A 54 -11.31 -5.88 -23.42
C ARG A 54 -11.58 -7.03 -24.38
N ARG A 55 -12.10 -8.15 -23.86
CA ARG A 55 -12.41 -9.34 -24.68
C ARG A 55 -13.41 -8.99 -25.79
N GLN A 56 -14.44 -8.21 -25.48
CA GLN A 56 -15.40 -7.79 -26.49
C GLN A 56 -14.79 -6.89 -27.57
N ALA A 57 -13.87 -5.99 -27.18
CA ALA A 57 -13.16 -5.15 -28.14
C ALA A 57 -12.32 -5.97 -29.11
N ASP A 58 -11.65 -7.02 -28.61
CA ASP A 58 -10.85 -7.93 -29.43
C ASP A 58 -11.73 -8.76 -30.38
N GLU A 59 -12.90 -9.21 -29.92
CA GLU A 59 -13.90 -9.90 -30.75
C GLU A 59 -14.47 -9.01 -31.87
N TRP A 60 -14.77 -7.75 -31.57
CA TRP A 60 -15.38 -6.81 -32.52
C TRP A 60 -14.39 -6.13 -33.46
N GLN A 61 -13.08 -6.31 -33.25
CA GLN A 61 -12.04 -5.58 -33.99
C GLN A 61 -12.22 -5.65 -35.52
N ARG A 62 -12.71 -6.78 -36.05
CA ARG A 62 -12.84 -7.00 -37.50
C ARG A 62 -14.23 -6.75 -38.07
N SER A 63 -15.28 -6.87 -37.26
CA SER A 63 -16.67 -6.81 -37.72
C SER A 63 -17.37 -5.51 -37.35
N ARG A 64 -16.95 -4.85 -36.26
CA ARG A 64 -17.54 -3.63 -35.70
C ARG A 64 -16.43 -2.74 -35.12
N ALA A 65 -15.57 -2.23 -36.00
CA ALA A 65 -14.34 -1.53 -35.60
C ALA A 65 -14.58 -0.29 -34.72
N ASP A 66 -15.60 0.50 -35.04
CA ASP A 66 -15.95 1.72 -34.29
C ASP A 66 -16.44 1.37 -32.88
N ASP A 67 -17.31 0.35 -32.75
CA ASP A 67 -17.77 -0.14 -31.46
C ASP A 67 -16.62 -0.76 -30.65
N ALA A 68 -15.70 -1.47 -31.31
CA ALA A 68 -14.50 -2.00 -30.67
C ALA A 68 -13.64 -0.87 -30.07
N GLU A 69 -13.62 0.32 -30.68
CA GLU A 69 -12.93 1.47 -30.11
C GLU A 69 -13.62 1.99 -28.84
N LEU A 70 -14.95 2.06 -28.83
CA LEU A 70 -15.70 2.41 -27.63
C LEU A 70 -15.44 1.39 -26.52
N MET A 71 -15.43 0.09 -26.83
CA MET A 71 -15.10 -0.96 -25.87
C MET A 71 -13.66 -0.85 -25.36
N ARG A 72 -12.69 -0.47 -26.19
CA ARG A 72 -11.31 -0.19 -25.74
C ARG A 72 -11.26 0.96 -24.73
N ARG A 73 -12.05 2.02 -24.92
CA ARG A 73 -12.12 3.15 -23.98
C ARG A 73 -12.69 2.72 -22.62
N MET A 74 -13.71 1.87 -22.63
CA MET A 74 -14.27 1.29 -21.40
C MET A 74 -13.27 0.35 -20.71
N ALA A 75 -12.58 -0.50 -21.48
CA ALA A 75 -11.58 -1.43 -20.97
C ALA A 75 -10.36 -0.75 -20.34
N ALA A 76 -10.11 0.52 -20.68
CA ALA A 76 -9.04 1.33 -20.10
C ALA A 76 -9.40 1.95 -18.73
N GLN A 77 -10.66 1.81 -18.27
CA GLN A 77 -11.09 2.35 -16.99
C GLN A 77 -10.91 1.31 -15.86
N PRO A 78 -10.53 1.76 -14.65
CA PRO A 78 -10.52 0.89 -13.48
C PRO A 78 -11.95 0.56 -13.04
N VAL A 79 -12.19 -0.69 -12.66
CA VAL A 79 -13.48 -1.18 -12.14
C VAL A 79 -13.25 -2.02 -10.89
N ALA A 80 -14.23 -2.03 -9.99
CA ALA A 80 -14.17 -2.89 -8.82
C ALA A 80 -14.28 -4.37 -9.21
N THR A 81 -13.47 -5.21 -8.57
CA THR A 81 -13.63 -6.66 -8.62
C THR A 81 -14.54 -7.07 -7.46
N TRP A 82 -15.58 -7.84 -7.77
CA TRP A 82 -16.51 -8.37 -6.79
C TRP A 82 -16.11 -9.80 -6.44
N MET A 83 -15.92 -10.06 -5.16
CA MET A 83 -15.64 -11.38 -4.63
C MET A 83 -16.86 -11.90 -3.86
N GLY A 84 -17.20 -13.16 -4.04
CA GLY A 84 -18.32 -13.83 -3.37
C GLY A 84 -18.16 -15.34 -3.36
N ASP A 85 -19.23 -16.07 -3.05
CA ASP A 85 -19.21 -17.53 -2.87
C ASP A 85 -18.80 -18.31 -4.13
N TRP A 86 -18.80 -17.67 -5.30
CA TRP A 86 -18.28 -18.23 -6.55
C TRP A 86 -16.75 -18.27 -6.62
N ASN A 87 -16.05 -17.53 -5.74
CA ASN A 87 -14.60 -17.56 -5.63
C ASN A 87 -14.17 -18.73 -4.73
N ARG A 88 -13.65 -19.80 -5.34
CA ARG A 88 -13.16 -20.98 -4.60
C ARG A 88 -11.96 -20.66 -3.71
N ASP A 89 -11.16 -19.66 -4.09
CA ASP A 89 -10.02 -19.16 -3.33
C ASP A 89 -9.82 -17.65 -3.60
N PRO A 90 -10.38 -16.79 -2.74
CA PRO A 90 -10.24 -15.35 -2.90
C PRO A 90 -8.79 -14.85 -2.87
N ARG A 91 -7.86 -15.55 -2.18
CA ARG A 91 -6.45 -15.13 -2.14
C ARG A 91 -5.80 -15.31 -3.49
N ARG A 92 -6.00 -16.48 -4.10
CA ARG A 92 -5.52 -16.74 -5.45
C ARG A 92 -6.07 -15.75 -6.46
N ASP A 93 -7.32 -15.34 -6.30
CA ASP A 93 -7.94 -14.37 -7.21
C ASP A 93 -7.35 -12.96 -7.02
N ILE A 94 -7.00 -12.58 -5.79
CA ILE A 94 -6.26 -11.33 -5.51
C ILE A 94 -4.88 -11.38 -6.17
N ASP A 95 -4.12 -12.47 -6.03
CA ASP A 95 -2.77 -12.58 -6.59
C ASP A 95 -2.75 -12.48 -8.13
N ASN A 96 -3.82 -12.90 -8.81
CA ASN A 96 -3.95 -12.74 -10.27
C ASN A 96 -4.36 -11.32 -10.71
N THR A 97 -4.58 -10.41 -9.76
CA THR A 97 -5.12 -9.06 -9.98
C THR A 97 -4.12 -7.95 -9.58
N ILE A 98 -2.92 -8.28 -9.08
CA ILE A 98 -1.88 -7.33 -8.66
C ILE A 98 -0.64 -7.47 -9.54
#